data_AF-A0A524NHW6-F1
#
_entry.id   AF-A0A524NHW6-F1
#
_cell.length_a   1.000
_cell.length_b   1.000
_cell.length_c   1.000
_cell.angle_alpha   90.00
_cell.angle_beta   90.00
_cell.angle_gamma   90.00
#
_symmetry.space_group_name_H-M   'P 1'
#
loop_
_entity.id
_entity.type
_entity.pdbx_description
1 polymer ?
#
loop_
_entity_poly.entity_id
_entity_poly.type
_entity_poly.pdbx_seq_one_letter_code
_entity_poly.pdbx_strand_id
1 'polypeptide(L)'
;MSSAPGRLATATRGSSLLAEIAAGIDSVVLRGARAIIDRTIMPDPAEAESLRASAAFYTGSPFDCEPRRFFAFLDDGPAAAVVEVEPLGDARCGASREGLRFESRYAPVNPDHLAVHQAAIANHVAHAERWYHAGARDHPTIVALHGFGTGYPSIDATALMASDFYAAGFDVILFTLPLHGRRTPEGVRLSGRAFASTDVAEINEALGQAVHDISALVRWVRHHSGRPLGLVGISLGGYVASLMAGLSDELDFVIPIIAPVCFGDLAHRFMAASTRYRSRPAALAREEFQAAYRVHSPLTYELRLSPDRALIVAGLGDRIVPAEHPQWLWAHWGEPGIYWFAGSHVAPFGRKKVFAEIRAFLARLGL
;
A
#
# COMPACT_ATOMS: atom_id res chain seq x y z
N MET A 1 23.22 40.73 -10.50
CA MET A 1 21.78 40.94 -10.84
C MET A 1 21.02 39.83 -10.15
N SER A 2 20.29 40.20 -9.10
CA SER A 2 19.69 39.31 -8.09
C SER A 2 18.18 39.21 -8.36
N SER A 3 17.63 37.99 -8.40
CA SER A 3 16.21 37.70 -8.59
C SER A 3 15.53 37.44 -7.24
N ALA A 4 14.42 38.16 -7.01
CA ALA A 4 13.67 38.30 -5.77
C ALA A 4 12.83 37.06 -5.35
N PRO A 5 12.40 36.96 -4.07
CA PRO A 5 11.75 35.79 -3.50
C PRO A 5 10.21 35.79 -3.69
N GLY A 6 9.64 34.58 -3.75
CA GLY A 6 8.21 34.31 -3.90
C GLY A 6 7.36 34.81 -2.73
N ARG A 7 6.20 35.41 -3.05
CA ARG A 7 5.24 35.95 -2.08
C ARG A 7 4.44 34.83 -1.41
N LEU A 8 4.47 34.78 -0.08
CA LEU A 8 3.43 34.13 0.72
C LEU A 8 2.11 34.91 0.60
N ALA A 9 1.02 34.20 0.31
CA ALA A 9 -0.33 34.76 0.33
C ALA A 9 -0.79 35.01 1.78
N THR A 10 -1.22 36.23 2.06
CA THR A 10 -1.85 36.62 3.32
C THR A 10 -3.23 35.95 3.46
N ALA A 11 -3.39 35.12 4.49
CA ALA A 11 -4.66 34.48 4.85
C ALA A 11 -5.68 35.51 5.36
N THR A 12 -6.92 35.42 4.91
CA THR A 12 -8.06 36.20 5.42
C THR A 12 -8.62 35.54 6.69
N ARG A 13 -9.15 36.33 7.64
CA ARG A 13 -9.69 35.84 8.95
C ARG A 13 -10.72 34.70 8.86
N GLY A 14 -11.37 34.49 7.72
CA GLY A 14 -12.29 33.36 7.50
C GLY A 14 -11.60 32.01 7.24
N SER A 15 -10.37 32.00 6.73
CA SER A 15 -9.61 30.76 6.47
C SER A 15 -8.89 30.23 7.71
N SER A 16 -8.60 31.08 8.70
CA SER A 16 -7.97 30.65 9.96
C SER A 16 -8.94 29.85 10.84
N LEU A 17 -10.22 30.24 10.90
CA LEU A 17 -11.23 29.53 11.70
C LEU A 17 -11.54 28.13 11.14
N LEU A 18 -11.64 28.01 9.80
CA LEU A 18 -11.81 26.71 9.14
C LEU A 18 -10.57 25.82 9.29
N ALA A 19 -9.36 26.39 9.27
CA ALA A 19 -8.13 25.67 9.53
C ALA A 19 -8.02 25.21 10.99
N GLU A 20 -8.47 26.02 11.96
CA GLU A 20 -8.52 25.66 13.38
C GLU A 20 -9.58 24.58 13.66
N ILE A 21 -10.75 24.65 13.02
CA ILE A 21 -11.78 23.61 13.12
C ILE A 21 -11.30 22.31 12.46
N ALA A 22 -10.67 22.37 11.29
CA ALA A 22 -10.07 21.21 10.64
C ALA A 22 -8.95 20.60 11.48
N ALA A 23 -8.06 21.42 12.06
CA ALA A 23 -7.01 20.97 12.97
C ALA A 23 -7.58 20.36 14.27
N GLY A 24 -8.71 20.89 14.75
CA GLY A 24 -9.46 20.36 15.89
C GLY A 24 -10.05 18.98 15.61
N ILE A 25 -10.70 18.81 14.45
CA ILE A 25 -11.22 17.52 13.98
C ILE A 25 -10.07 16.52 13.78
N ASP A 26 -8.98 16.94 13.13
CA ASP A 26 -7.77 16.12 12.95
C ASP A 26 -7.23 15.64 14.30
N SER A 27 -7.19 16.50 15.32
CA SER A 27 -6.69 16.12 16.65
C SER A 27 -7.55 15.04 17.33
N VAL A 28 -8.87 15.04 17.11
CA VAL A 28 -9.80 14.05 17.68
C VAL A 28 -9.72 12.73 16.92
N VAL A 29 -9.73 12.77 15.58
CA VAL A 29 -9.61 11.57 14.75
C VAL A 29 -8.25 10.90 14.97
N LEU A 30 -7.17 11.68 15.10
CA LEU A 30 -5.83 11.16 15.36
C LEU A 30 -5.66 10.58 16.77
N ARG A 31 -6.29 11.19 17.79
CA ARG A 31 -6.32 10.58 19.14
C ARG A 31 -7.09 9.26 19.13
N GLY A 32 -8.20 9.20 18.38
CA GLY A 32 -8.98 7.97 18.18
C GLY A 32 -8.16 6.88 17.47
N ALA A 33 -7.51 7.21 16.35
CA ALA A 33 -6.67 6.28 15.59
C ALA A 33 -5.47 5.78 16.42
N ARG A 34 -4.78 6.67 17.14
CA ARG A 34 -3.67 6.30 18.02
C ARG A 34 -4.11 5.44 19.19
N ALA A 35 -5.29 5.70 19.77
CA ALA A 35 -5.86 4.86 20.82
C ALA A 35 -6.31 3.48 20.31
N ILE A 36 -6.79 3.39 19.07
CA ILE A 36 -7.09 2.11 18.43
C ILE A 36 -5.80 1.34 18.18
N ILE A 37 -4.81 1.94 17.51
CA ILE A 37 -3.49 1.31 17.27
C ILE A 37 -2.84 0.84 18.58
N ASP A 38 -2.84 1.70 19.61
CA ASP A 38 -2.31 1.35 20.94
C ASP A 38 -3.08 0.19 21.55
N ARG A 39 -4.41 0.11 21.39
CA ARG A 39 -5.21 -0.98 21.98
C ARG A 39 -5.21 -2.27 21.18
N THR A 40 -5.08 -2.22 19.85
CA THR A 40 -5.28 -3.38 18.98
C THR A 40 -3.99 -3.94 18.38
N ILE A 41 -2.97 -3.11 18.12
CA ILE A 41 -1.78 -3.51 17.34
C ILE A 41 -0.52 -3.61 18.21
N MET A 42 -0.44 -2.88 19.33
CA MET A 42 0.82 -2.83 20.11
C MET A 42 1.03 -4.06 20.99
N PRO A 43 2.16 -4.77 20.84
CA PRO A 43 2.46 -5.95 21.65
C PRO A 43 2.55 -5.59 23.13
N ASP A 44 2.24 -6.54 23.99
CA ASP A 44 2.58 -6.40 25.40
C ASP A 44 4.11 -6.43 25.55
N PRO A 45 4.72 -5.63 26.44
CA PRO A 45 6.14 -5.74 26.72
C PRO A 45 6.64 -7.16 27.07
N ALA A 46 5.77 -8.04 27.57
CA ALA A 46 6.08 -9.45 27.81
C ALA A 46 6.26 -10.27 26.50
N GLU A 47 5.77 -9.77 25.37
CA GLU A 47 5.81 -10.43 24.05
C GLU A 47 7.06 -10.05 23.24
N ALA A 48 7.95 -9.22 23.79
CA ALA A 48 9.17 -8.76 23.12
C ALA A 48 10.07 -9.92 22.63
N GLU A 49 10.19 -10.97 23.43
CA GLU A 49 10.98 -12.16 23.06
C GLU A 49 10.30 -12.95 21.94
N SER A 50 8.97 -13.02 21.96
CA SER A 50 8.19 -13.62 20.87
C SER A 50 8.38 -12.86 19.57
N LEU A 51 8.45 -11.53 19.62
CA LEU A 51 8.70 -10.69 18.45
C LEU A 51 10.11 -10.92 17.88
N ARG A 52 11.14 -11.06 18.74
CA ARG A 52 12.50 -11.43 18.29
C ARG A 52 12.53 -12.84 17.69
N ALA A 53 11.88 -13.80 18.33
CA ALA A 53 11.81 -15.18 17.85
C ALA A 53 11.15 -15.26 16.46
N SER A 54 10.05 -14.52 16.27
CA SER A 54 9.38 -14.40 14.98
C SER A 54 10.24 -13.70 13.92
N ALA A 55 10.99 -12.66 14.31
CA ALA A 55 11.90 -11.95 13.41
C ALA A 55 13.11 -12.80 12.98
N ALA A 56 13.53 -13.77 13.81
CA ALA A 56 14.80 -14.49 13.66
C ALA A 56 14.97 -15.17 12.29
N PHE A 57 13.89 -15.64 11.67
CA PHE A 57 13.94 -16.22 10.33
C PHE A 57 14.34 -15.19 9.25
N TYR A 58 13.94 -13.93 9.42
CA TYR A 58 14.13 -12.84 8.46
C TYR A 58 15.37 -11.98 8.75
N THR A 59 15.91 -12.09 9.96
CA THR A 59 17.13 -11.41 10.41
C THR A 59 18.28 -12.41 10.45
N GLY A 60 19.20 -12.33 9.51
CA GLY A 60 20.30 -13.29 9.36
C GLY A 60 20.53 -13.69 7.91
N SER A 61 21.50 -14.58 7.69
CA SER A 61 21.74 -15.14 6.36
C SER A 61 20.58 -16.06 5.93
N PRO A 62 20.07 -15.96 4.69
CA PRO A 62 20.61 -15.13 3.61
C PRO A 62 20.03 -13.72 3.50
N PHE A 63 18.97 -13.38 4.25
CA PHE A 63 18.19 -12.14 4.06
C PHE A 63 18.88 -10.84 4.52
N ASP A 64 19.95 -10.94 5.30
CA ASP A 64 20.83 -9.81 5.62
C ASP A 64 21.63 -9.33 4.41
N CYS A 65 22.14 -10.27 3.61
CA CYS A 65 22.96 -9.96 2.44
C CYS A 65 22.13 -9.89 1.16
N GLU A 66 21.10 -10.73 1.06
CA GLU A 66 20.30 -10.91 -0.14
C GLU A 66 18.79 -10.95 0.20
N PRO A 67 18.21 -9.83 0.67
CA PRO A 67 16.80 -9.77 1.05
C PRO A 67 15.85 -10.14 -0.10
N ARG A 68 16.27 -9.98 -1.37
CA ARG A 68 15.52 -10.39 -2.56
C ARG A 68 15.24 -11.90 -2.63
N ARG A 69 15.99 -12.75 -1.91
CA ARG A 69 15.72 -14.20 -1.86
C ARG A 69 14.38 -14.53 -1.21
N PHE A 70 13.81 -13.63 -0.39
CA PHE A 70 12.45 -13.78 0.11
C PHE A 70 11.40 -13.79 -1.02
N PHE A 71 11.72 -13.14 -2.15
CA PHE A 71 10.88 -13.11 -3.34
C PHE A 71 11.39 -14.01 -4.47
N ALA A 72 12.19 -15.05 -4.18
CA ALA A 72 12.77 -15.94 -5.20
C ALA A 72 11.71 -16.58 -6.12
N PHE A 73 10.45 -16.71 -5.67
CA PHE A 73 9.33 -17.14 -6.49
C PHE A 73 9.03 -16.24 -7.70
N LEU A 74 9.57 -15.02 -7.75
CA LEU A 74 9.47 -14.12 -8.90
C LEU A 74 10.46 -14.47 -10.03
N ASP A 75 11.51 -15.25 -9.74
CA ASP A 75 12.64 -15.47 -10.66
C ASP A 75 12.25 -16.40 -11.81
N ASP A 76 11.49 -17.46 -11.51
CA ASP A 76 10.85 -18.32 -12.53
C ASP A 76 9.62 -17.65 -13.16
N GLY A 77 9.22 -16.53 -12.58
CA GLY A 77 7.96 -15.89 -12.80
C GLY A 77 6.77 -16.74 -12.34
N PRO A 78 5.92 -16.27 -11.37
CA PRO A 78 4.63 -16.92 -11.18
C PRO A 78 3.89 -17.10 -12.51
N ALA A 79 3.49 -18.33 -12.79
CA ALA A 79 2.68 -18.66 -13.95
C ALA A 79 1.47 -17.72 -14.01
N ALA A 80 1.05 -17.32 -15.22
CA ALA A 80 -0.14 -16.52 -15.38
C ALA A 80 -1.30 -17.19 -14.63
N ALA A 81 -2.00 -16.42 -13.80
CA ALA A 81 -3.13 -16.96 -13.03
C ALA A 81 -4.21 -17.47 -13.99
N VAL A 82 -4.80 -18.62 -13.67
CA VAL A 82 -6.06 -19.04 -14.28
C VAL A 82 -7.17 -18.25 -13.60
N VAL A 83 -7.56 -17.15 -14.24
CA VAL A 83 -8.54 -16.20 -13.69
C VAL A 83 -9.94 -16.58 -14.13
N GLU A 84 -10.79 -16.88 -13.15
CA GLU A 84 -12.23 -16.96 -13.30
C GLU A 84 -12.80 -15.54 -13.40
N VAL A 85 -13.66 -15.31 -14.40
CA VAL A 85 -14.29 -14.02 -14.67
C VAL A 85 -15.80 -14.15 -14.53
N GLU A 86 -16.40 -13.33 -13.67
CA GLU A 86 -17.84 -13.30 -13.43
C GLU A 86 -18.42 -11.90 -13.73
N PRO A 87 -19.44 -11.75 -14.59
CA PRO A 87 -20.09 -10.46 -14.82
C PRO A 87 -20.78 -9.93 -13.56
N LEU A 88 -20.55 -8.64 -13.22
CA LEU A 88 -21.15 -7.97 -12.05
C LEU A 88 -22.13 -6.84 -12.42
N GLY A 89 -22.41 -6.68 -13.72
CA GLY A 89 -23.21 -5.58 -14.28
C GLY A 89 -22.50 -4.23 -14.19
N ASP A 90 -23.19 -3.17 -14.59
CA ASP A 90 -22.55 -1.87 -14.76
C ASP A 90 -22.44 -1.07 -13.44
N ALA A 91 -21.34 -0.31 -13.32
CA ALA A 91 -21.13 0.69 -12.28
C ALA A 91 -22.02 1.92 -12.53
N ARG A 92 -22.24 2.72 -11.48
CA ARG A 92 -22.98 4.00 -11.61
C ARG A 92 -22.33 5.00 -12.57
N CYS A 93 -21.02 4.89 -12.79
CA CYS A 93 -20.29 5.72 -13.75
C CYS A 93 -20.33 5.17 -15.20
N GLY A 94 -21.11 4.13 -15.47
CA GLY A 94 -21.25 3.50 -16.79
C GLY A 94 -20.20 2.44 -17.11
N ALA A 95 -19.29 2.14 -16.18
CA ALA A 95 -18.29 1.10 -16.37
C ALA A 95 -18.90 -0.29 -16.35
N SER A 96 -18.59 -1.13 -17.35
CA SER A 96 -18.89 -2.56 -17.24
C SER A 96 -17.98 -3.18 -16.19
N ARG A 97 -18.54 -4.07 -15.35
CA ARG A 97 -17.80 -4.67 -14.25
C ARG A 97 -17.79 -6.18 -14.29
N GLU A 98 -16.64 -6.72 -13.89
CA GLU A 98 -16.41 -8.15 -13.72
C GLU A 98 -15.68 -8.42 -12.41
N GLY A 99 -16.06 -9.50 -11.74
CA GLY A 99 -15.29 -10.09 -10.66
C GLY A 99 -14.21 -10.98 -11.24
N LEU A 100 -12.98 -10.79 -10.77
CA LEU A 100 -11.85 -11.65 -11.08
C LEU A 100 -11.51 -12.49 -9.84
N ARG A 101 -11.35 -13.79 -10.02
CA ARG A 101 -10.98 -14.72 -8.95
C ARG A 101 -9.91 -15.69 -9.43
N PHE A 102 -8.90 -15.96 -8.62
CA PHE A 102 -7.90 -16.98 -8.92
C PHE A 102 -7.29 -17.54 -7.63
N GLU A 103 -6.72 -18.74 -7.73
CA GLU A 103 -5.98 -19.37 -6.64
C GLU A 103 -4.67 -18.63 -6.37
N SER A 104 -4.46 -18.22 -5.12
CA SER A 104 -3.17 -17.75 -4.62
C SER A 104 -2.27 -18.95 -4.40
N ARG A 105 -1.30 -19.14 -5.29
CA ARG A 105 -0.29 -20.23 -5.19
C ARG A 105 0.93 -19.90 -4.33
N TYR A 106 0.88 -18.78 -3.62
CA TYR A 106 1.93 -18.42 -2.68
C TYR A 106 2.09 -19.52 -1.62
N ALA A 107 3.34 -19.91 -1.37
CA ALA A 107 3.73 -20.73 -0.25
C ALA A 107 4.63 -19.89 0.67
N PRO A 108 4.42 -19.92 2.00
CA PRO A 108 5.29 -19.20 2.92
C PRO A 108 6.75 -19.60 2.76
N VAL A 109 7.63 -18.60 2.82
CA VAL A 109 9.08 -18.81 2.79
C VAL A 109 9.54 -19.32 4.15
N ASN A 110 8.98 -18.79 5.24
CA ASN A 110 9.18 -19.32 6.58
C ASN A 110 8.35 -20.60 6.79
N PRO A 111 8.99 -21.78 6.98
CA PRO A 111 8.28 -23.04 7.17
C PRO A 111 7.43 -23.06 8.44
N ASP A 112 7.83 -22.31 9.48
CA ASP A 112 7.07 -22.24 10.75
C ASP A 112 5.74 -21.50 10.57
N HIS A 113 5.61 -20.68 9.51
CA HIS A 113 4.36 -20.00 9.18
C HIS A 113 3.39 -20.85 8.35
N LEU A 114 3.80 -22.03 7.87
CA LEU A 114 3.01 -22.86 6.97
C LEU A 114 1.63 -23.24 7.53
N ALA A 115 1.57 -23.64 8.81
CA ALA A 115 0.32 -24.08 9.43
C ALA A 115 -0.69 -22.93 9.56
N VAL A 116 -0.23 -21.73 9.96
CA VAL A 116 -1.07 -20.53 10.04
C VAL A 116 -1.58 -20.14 8.67
N HIS A 117 -0.71 -20.17 7.65
CA HIS A 117 -1.07 -19.90 6.28
C HIS A 117 -2.14 -20.87 5.76
N GLN A 118 -1.96 -22.19 5.95
CA GLN A 118 -2.91 -23.22 5.51
C GLN A 118 -4.27 -23.14 6.21
N ALA A 119 -4.31 -22.66 7.46
CA ALA A 119 -5.56 -22.47 8.19
C ALA A 119 -6.37 -21.28 7.64
N ALA A 120 -5.73 -20.32 6.97
CA ALA A 120 -6.37 -19.13 6.42
C ALA A 120 -7.04 -19.41 5.05
N ILE A 121 -7.99 -20.35 5.01
CA ILE A 121 -8.58 -20.87 3.77
C ILE A 121 -9.09 -19.78 2.81
N ALA A 122 -9.84 -18.80 3.33
CA ALA A 122 -10.36 -17.69 2.54
C ALA A 122 -9.25 -16.86 1.86
N ASN A 123 -8.04 -16.88 2.42
CA ASN A 123 -6.90 -16.13 1.93
C ASN A 123 -6.17 -16.83 0.78
N HIS A 124 -6.50 -18.09 0.45
CA HIS A 124 -5.96 -18.80 -0.71
C HIS A 124 -6.67 -18.47 -2.03
N VAL A 125 -7.69 -17.61 -2.01
CA VAL A 125 -8.34 -17.10 -3.22
C VAL A 125 -8.09 -15.60 -3.32
N ALA A 126 -7.40 -15.19 -4.38
CA ALA A 126 -7.25 -13.78 -4.72
C ALA A 126 -8.54 -13.26 -5.38
N HIS A 127 -8.91 -12.03 -5.03
CA HIS A 127 -10.13 -11.39 -5.51
C HIS A 127 -9.81 -10.01 -6.09
N ALA A 128 -10.44 -9.67 -7.20
CA ALA A 128 -10.46 -8.30 -7.72
C ALA A 128 -11.80 -7.97 -8.39
N GLU A 129 -12.10 -6.68 -8.53
CA GLU A 129 -13.19 -6.17 -9.36
C GLU A 129 -12.59 -5.32 -10.48
N ARG A 130 -12.84 -5.69 -11.74
CA ARG A 130 -12.39 -4.94 -12.92
C ARG A 130 -13.52 -4.09 -13.45
N TRP A 131 -13.24 -2.81 -13.67
CA TRP A 131 -14.08 -1.84 -14.36
C TRP A 131 -13.44 -1.57 -15.71
N TYR A 132 -14.16 -1.82 -16.80
CA TYR A 132 -13.61 -1.75 -18.15
C TYR A 132 -14.57 -1.10 -19.13
N HIS A 133 -14.01 -0.61 -20.24
CA HIS A 133 -14.77 0.01 -21.32
C HIS A 133 -15.29 -1.06 -22.29
N ALA A 134 -16.61 -1.23 -22.36
CA ALA A 134 -17.22 -2.12 -23.34
C ALA A 134 -17.03 -1.56 -24.77
N GLY A 135 -16.60 -2.42 -25.70
CA GLY A 135 -16.57 -2.09 -27.13
C GLY A 135 -15.23 -1.61 -27.71
N ALA A 136 -14.22 -1.30 -26.89
CA ALA A 136 -12.85 -1.04 -27.35
C ALA A 136 -11.84 -1.71 -26.40
N ARG A 137 -10.99 -2.60 -26.91
CA ARG A 137 -10.07 -3.44 -26.10
C ARG A 137 -8.74 -2.76 -25.73
N ASP A 138 -8.63 -1.44 -25.84
CA ASP A 138 -7.32 -0.78 -25.91
C ASP A 138 -7.12 0.37 -24.90
N HIS A 139 -7.52 0.14 -23.65
CA HIS A 139 -7.36 1.11 -22.56
C HIS A 139 -6.14 0.80 -21.68
N PRO A 140 -5.36 1.81 -21.26
CA PRO A 140 -4.38 1.61 -20.20
C PRO A 140 -5.07 1.14 -18.93
N THR A 141 -4.38 0.32 -18.14
CA THR A 141 -4.96 -0.31 -16.94
C THR A 141 -4.27 0.19 -15.68
N ILE A 142 -5.07 0.48 -14.66
CA ILE A 142 -4.61 0.74 -13.30
C ILE A 142 -5.03 -0.43 -12.41
N VAL A 143 -4.06 -1.06 -11.75
CA VAL A 143 -4.36 -1.92 -10.61
C VAL A 143 -4.31 -1.06 -9.35
N ALA A 144 -5.47 -0.90 -8.72
CA ALA A 144 -5.70 -0.03 -7.59
C ALA A 144 -5.67 -0.83 -6.28
N LEU A 145 -4.77 -0.46 -5.35
CA LEU A 145 -4.46 -1.19 -4.13
C LEU A 145 -4.95 -0.42 -2.89
N HIS A 146 -5.79 -1.06 -2.08
CA HIS A 146 -6.47 -0.42 -0.95
C HIS A 146 -5.61 -0.28 0.31
N GLY A 147 -6.06 0.56 1.24
CA GLY A 147 -5.44 0.79 2.54
C GLY A 147 -5.77 -0.31 3.55
N PHE A 148 -5.08 -0.27 4.70
CA PHE A 148 -5.34 -1.21 5.78
C PHE A 148 -6.79 -1.14 6.27
N GLY A 149 -7.41 -2.32 6.52
CA GLY A 149 -8.75 -2.41 7.10
C GLY A 149 -9.93 -2.32 6.11
N THR A 150 -9.67 -2.17 4.81
CA THR A 150 -10.71 -2.15 3.76
C THR A 150 -10.70 -3.46 2.94
N GLY A 151 -10.62 -3.46 1.60
CA GLY A 151 -10.74 -4.67 0.78
C GLY A 151 -12.17 -4.96 0.32
N TYR A 152 -12.98 -3.92 0.25
CA TYR A 152 -14.35 -3.96 -0.26
C TYR A 152 -14.43 -3.03 -1.47
N PRO A 153 -14.62 -3.55 -2.70
CA PRO A 153 -14.60 -2.74 -3.93
C PRO A 153 -15.54 -1.52 -3.89
N SER A 154 -16.69 -1.62 -3.22
CA SER A 154 -17.63 -0.50 -3.07
C SER A 154 -17.07 0.68 -2.26
N ILE A 155 -16.19 0.41 -1.29
CA ILE A 155 -15.51 1.43 -0.48
C ILE A 155 -14.24 1.87 -1.21
N ASP A 156 -13.46 0.91 -1.68
CA ASP A 156 -12.14 1.12 -2.28
C ASP A 156 -12.24 1.92 -3.58
N ALA A 157 -13.29 1.71 -4.40
CA ALA A 157 -13.54 2.49 -5.61
C ALA A 157 -13.59 4.00 -5.35
N THR A 158 -14.15 4.42 -4.21
CA THR A 158 -14.25 5.83 -3.83
C THR A 158 -12.92 6.38 -3.32
N ALA A 159 -12.22 5.61 -2.50
CA ALA A 159 -10.93 6.00 -1.92
C ALA A 159 -9.83 6.10 -2.99
N LEU A 160 -9.83 5.19 -3.96
CA LEU A 160 -8.85 5.09 -5.04
C LEU A 160 -9.28 5.81 -6.34
N MET A 161 -10.33 6.64 -6.28
CA MET A 161 -10.76 7.47 -7.41
C MET A 161 -11.09 6.66 -8.69
N ALA A 162 -11.62 5.44 -8.53
CA ALA A 162 -11.84 4.51 -9.64
C ALA A 162 -12.76 5.08 -10.73
N SER A 163 -13.85 5.76 -10.36
CA SER A 163 -14.73 6.43 -11.33
C SER A 163 -14.03 7.59 -12.06
N ASP A 164 -13.12 8.30 -11.39
CA ASP A 164 -12.40 9.41 -12.00
C ASP A 164 -11.36 8.88 -13.01
N PHE A 165 -10.64 7.80 -12.66
CA PHE A 165 -9.73 7.10 -13.60
C PHE A 165 -10.47 6.48 -14.78
N TYR A 166 -11.60 5.82 -14.52
CA TYR A 166 -12.45 5.27 -15.57
C TYR A 166 -12.90 6.35 -16.55
N ALA A 167 -13.42 7.47 -16.05
CA ALA A 167 -13.80 8.61 -16.88
C ALA A 167 -12.62 9.25 -17.64
N ALA A 168 -11.39 9.07 -17.15
CA ALA A 168 -10.17 9.49 -17.83
C ALA A 168 -9.68 8.48 -18.89
N GLY A 169 -10.39 7.37 -19.10
CA GLY A 169 -10.10 6.37 -20.14
C GLY A 169 -9.25 5.20 -19.68
N PHE A 170 -9.08 5.00 -18.36
CA PHE A 170 -8.37 3.84 -17.81
C PHE A 170 -9.34 2.71 -17.48
N ASP A 171 -8.95 1.47 -17.76
CA ASP A 171 -9.54 0.32 -17.08
C ASP A 171 -8.98 0.26 -15.65
N VAL A 172 -9.81 -0.10 -14.68
CA VAL A 172 -9.44 -0.09 -13.26
C VAL A 172 -9.69 -1.45 -12.64
N ILE A 173 -8.68 -2.03 -12.01
CA ILE A 173 -8.79 -3.29 -11.27
C ILE A 173 -8.59 -2.99 -9.77
N LEU A 174 -9.65 -3.14 -8.99
CA LEU A 174 -9.64 -3.01 -7.53
C LEU A 174 -9.24 -4.36 -6.92
N PHE A 175 -7.99 -4.50 -6.50
CA PHE A 175 -7.45 -5.75 -5.98
C PHE A 175 -7.62 -5.84 -4.46
N THR A 176 -8.11 -6.97 -3.95
CA THR A 176 -8.21 -7.24 -2.50
C THR A 176 -6.93 -7.87 -1.98
N LEU A 177 -6.20 -7.13 -1.14
CA LEU A 177 -4.95 -7.58 -0.52
C LEU A 177 -5.19 -8.78 0.42
N PRO A 178 -4.15 -9.60 0.68
CA PRO A 178 -4.25 -10.72 1.61
C PRO A 178 -4.81 -10.33 2.97
N LEU A 179 -5.59 -11.23 3.58
CA LEU A 179 -6.19 -11.08 4.91
C LEU A 179 -7.23 -9.94 5.06
N HIS A 180 -7.67 -9.35 3.93
CA HIS A 180 -8.66 -8.27 3.90
C HIS A 180 -9.93 -8.67 3.14
N GLY A 181 -11.04 -8.02 3.44
CA GLY A 181 -12.29 -8.18 2.70
C GLY A 181 -12.73 -9.64 2.64
N ARG A 182 -12.93 -10.15 1.42
CA ARG A 182 -13.27 -11.57 1.18
C ARG A 182 -12.17 -12.56 1.57
N ARG A 183 -10.93 -12.10 1.73
CA ARG A 183 -9.77 -12.88 2.15
C ARG A 183 -9.55 -12.90 3.67
N THR A 184 -10.46 -12.29 4.43
CA THR A 184 -10.40 -12.29 5.91
C THR A 184 -10.57 -13.72 6.43
N PRO A 185 -9.67 -14.24 7.30
CA PRO A 185 -9.79 -15.59 7.85
C PRO A 185 -11.11 -15.81 8.61
N GLU A 186 -11.56 -17.06 8.64
CA GLU A 186 -12.77 -17.43 9.37
C GLU A 186 -12.64 -17.09 10.87
N GLY A 187 -13.73 -16.59 11.47
CA GLY A 187 -13.75 -16.15 12.87
C GLY A 187 -13.15 -14.75 13.12
N VAL A 188 -12.46 -14.15 12.14
CA VAL A 188 -11.92 -12.78 12.25
C VAL A 188 -12.98 -11.78 11.78
N ARG A 189 -13.45 -10.92 12.69
CA ARG A 189 -14.58 -10.00 12.43
C ARG A 189 -14.23 -8.73 11.67
N LEU A 190 -12.97 -8.32 11.68
CA LEU A 190 -12.52 -7.06 11.09
C LEU A 190 -11.53 -7.33 9.97
N SER A 191 -11.81 -6.78 8.80
CA SER A 191 -10.90 -6.84 7.65
C SER A 191 -9.51 -6.35 8.02
N GLY A 192 -8.47 -7.04 7.57
CA GLY A 192 -7.07 -6.67 7.85
C GLY A 192 -6.62 -6.92 9.28
N ARG A 193 -7.50 -7.37 10.19
CA ARG A 193 -7.10 -7.58 11.59
C ARG A 193 -5.97 -8.59 11.74
N ALA A 194 -6.00 -9.66 10.96
CA ALA A 194 -4.93 -10.66 10.90
C ALA A 194 -3.64 -10.13 10.25
N PHE A 195 -3.73 -9.05 9.47
CA PHE A 195 -2.55 -8.35 8.94
C PHE A 195 -1.89 -7.44 10.00
N ALA A 196 -2.67 -6.88 10.93
CA ALA A 196 -2.14 -6.09 12.06
C ALA A 196 -1.75 -6.99 13.23
N SER A 197 -0.77 -7.86 12.96
CA SER A 197 -0.19 -8.77 13.92
C SER A 197 1.01 -8.16 14.64
N THR A 198 1.27 -8.64 15.83
CA THR A 198 2.52 -8.44 16.56
C THR A 198 3.58 -9.46 16.13
N ASP A 199 3.18 -10.49 15.40
CA ASP A 199 4.08 -11.48 14.79
C ASP A 199 4.68 -10.93 13.50
N VAL A 200 6.02 -10.86 13.43
CA VAL A 200 6.76 -10.38 12.26
C VAL A 200 6.53 -11.28 11.05
N ALA A 201 6.49 -12.60 11.26
CA ALA A 201 6.26 -13.59 10.22
C ALA A 201 4.90 -13.39 9.55
N GLU A 202 3.84 -13.12 10.33
CA GLU A 202 2.51 -12.88 9.77
C GLU A 202 2.52 -11.71 8.76
N ILE A 203 3.19 -10.60 9.08
CA ILE A 203 3.29 -9.45 8.19
C ILE A 203 4.18 -9.75 6.98
N ASN A 204 5.36 -10.35 7.22
CA ASN A 204 6.33 -10.63 6.15
C ASN A 204 5.73 -11.58 5.10
N GLU A 205 5.12 -12.69 5.55
CA GLU A 205 4.51 -13.67 4.66
C GLU A 205 3.23 -13.14 3.99
N ALA A 206 2.42 -12.32 4.69
CA ALA A 206 1.27 -11.66 4.05
C ALA A 206 1.70 -10.70 2.93
N LEU A 207 2.83 -10.00 3.08
CA LEU A 207 3.38 -9.17 2.01
C LEU A 207 4.07 -9.97 0.90
N GLY A 208 4.70 -11.10 1.24
CA GLY A 208 5.14 -12.09 0.26
C GLY A 208 3.98 -12.58 -0.63
N GLN A 209 2.86 -12.93 -0.01
CA GLN A 209 1.64 -13.31 -0.72
C GLN A 209 1.08 -12.18 -1.57
N ALA A 210 1.08 -10.94 -1.06
CA ALA A 210 0.60 -9.78 -1.82
C ALA A 210 1.43 -9.57 -3.10
N VAL A 211 2.77 -9.63 -2.98
CA VAL A 211 3.69 -9.51 -4.12
C VAL A 211 3.48 -10.65 -5.12
N HIS A 212 3.33 -11.88 -4.64
CA HIS A 212 3.05 -13.04 -5.48
C HIS A 212 1.76 -12.87 -6.29
N ASP A 213 0.64 -12.58 -5.62
CA ASP A 213 -0.67 -12.51 -6.26
C ASP A 213 -0.79 -11.32 -7.21
N ILE A 214 -0.23 -10.17 -6.84
CA ILE A 214 -0.22 -8.99 -7.73
C ILE A 214 0.66 -9.26 -8.95
N SER A 215 1.79 -9.95 -8.81
CA SER A 215 2.63 -10.34 -9.95
C SER A 215 1.86 -11.26 -10.91
N ALA A 216 1.12 -12.24 -10.38
CA ALA A 216 0.28 -13.13 -11.18
C ALA A 216 -0.85 -12.38 -11.91
N LEU A 217 -1.48 -11.42 -11.23
CA LEU A 217 -2.49 -10.55 -11.83
C LEU A 217 -1.91 -9.62 -12.91
N VAL A 218 -0.78 -8.98 -12.65
CA VAL A 218 -0.07 -8.11 -13.60
C VAL A 218 0.22 -8.88 -14.89
N ARG A 219 0.74 -10.09 -14.79
CA ARG A 219 0.97 -10.96 -15.95
C ARG A 219 -0.30 -11.34 -16.68
N TRP A 220 -1.35 -11.67 -15.93
CA TRP A 220 -2.64 -11.95 -16.54
C TRP A 220 -3.14 -10.74 -17.34
N VAL A 221 -3.03 -9.51 -16.79
CA VAL A 221 -3.40 -8.29 -17.52
C VAL A 221 -2.53 -8.10 -18.76
N ARG A 222 -1.21 -8.24 -18.65
CA ARG A 222 -0.28 -8.14 -19.79
C ARG A 222 -0.55 -9.15 -20.90
N HIS A 223 -0.99 -10.36 -20.55
CA HIS A 223 -1.36 -11.37 -21.53
C HIS A 223 -2.63 -11.00 -22.31
N HIS A 224 -3.54 -10.25 -21.69
CA HIS A 224 -4.83 -9.87 -22.28
C HIS A 224 -4.85 -8.45 -22.87
N SER A 225 -3.84 -7.63 -22.58
CA SER A 225 -3.71 -6.26 -23.04
C SER A 225 -2.25 -5.86 -23.20
N GLY A 226 -1.90 -5.35 -24.39
CA GLY A 226 -0.59 -4.73 -24.66
C GLY A 226 -0.51 -3.27 -24.23
N ARG A 227 -1.51 -2.77 -23.50
CA ARG A 227 -1.61 -1.36 -23.13
C ARG A 227 -0.84 -1.04 -21.86
N PRO A 228 -0.54 0.26 -21.63
CA PRO A 228 0.17 0.68 -20.44
C PRO A 228 -0.52 0.22 -19.15
N LEU A 229 0.25 -0.32 -18.20
CA LEU A 229 -0.23 -0.88 -16.95
C LEU A 229 0.52 -0.23 -15.79
N GLY A 230 -0.20 0.28 -14.79
CA GLY A 230 0.44 0.85 -13.60
C GLY A 230 -0.26 0.49 -12.31
N LEU A 231 0.44 0.74 -11.20
CA LEU A 231 -0.09 0.56 -9.85
C LEU A 231 -0.41 1.91 -9.22
N VAL A 232 -1.60 2.02 -8.62
CA VAL A 232 -1.98 3.14 -7.77
C VAL A 232 -2.37 2.57 -6.42
N GLY A 233 -1.78 3.05 -5.33
CA GLY A 233 -2.03 2.48 -4.01
C GLY A 233 -2.11 3.51 -2.92
N ILE A 234 -3.02 3.32 -1.96
CA ILE A 234 -3.16 4.21 -0.80
C ILE A 234 -2.69 3.53 0.49
N SER A 235 -1.89 4.22 1.30
CA SER A 235 -1.40 3.70 2.59
C SER A 235 -0.74 2.32 2.44
N LEU A 236 -1.28 1.25 3.03
CA LEU A 236 -0.81 -0.13 2.81
C LEU A 236 -0.72 -0.50 1.32
N GLY A 237 -1.71 -0.14 0.50
CA GLY A 237 -1.65 -0.38 -0.94
C GLY A 237 -0.54 0.43 -1.61
N GLY A 238 -0.24 1.62 -1.11
CA GLY A 238 0.89 2.44 -1.58
C GLY A 238 2.24 1.85 -1.20
N TYR A 239 2.34 1.23 -0.02
CA TYR A 239 3.49 0.44 0.42
C TYR A 239 3.74 -0.72 -0.55
N VAL A 240 2.69 -1.51 -0.84
CA VAL A 240 2.78 -2.66 -1.75
C VAL A 240 3.10 -2.21 -3.17
N ALA A 241 2.49 -1.13 -3.66
CA ALA A 241 2.83 -0.54 -4.96
C ALA A 241 4.31 -0.12 -5.04
N SER A 242 4.83 0.52 -3.98
CA SER A 242 6.23 0.93 -3.91
C SER A 242 7.18 -0.27 -3.87
N LEU A 243 6.82 -1.33 -3.13
CA LEU A 243 7.58 -2.57 -3.10
C LEU A 243 7.61 -3.25 -4.49
N MET A 244 6.45 -3.35 -5.14
CA MET A 244 6.33 -3.89 -6.50
C MET A 244 7.17 -3.12 -7.52
N ALA A 245 7.27 -1.79 -7.39
CA ALA A 245 8.09 -0.95 -8.28
C ALA A 245 9.59 -1.26 -8.22
N GLY A 246 10.08 -1.89 -7.14
CA GLY A 246 11.45 -2.38 -7.04
C GLY A 246 11.61 -3.87 -7.36
N LEU A 247 10.51 -4.60 -7.59
CA LEU A 247 10.51 -6.05 -7.81
C LEU A 247 10.03 -6.48 -9.21
N SER A 248 9.30 -5.62 -9.92
CA SER A 248 8.67 -5.95 -11.21
C SER A 248 9.16 -5.03 -12.32
N ASP A 249 9.59 -5.63 -13.43
CA ASP A 249 9.90 -4.94 -14.69
C ASP A 249 8.66 -4.81 -15.60
N GLU A 250 7.48 -5.25 -15.14
CA GLU A 250 6.25 -5.32 -15.93
C GLU A 250 5.32 -4.12 -15.71
N LEU A 251 5.76 -3.08 -15.01
CA LEU A 251 4.98 -1.87 -14.75
C LEU A 251 5.39 -0.75 -15.70
N ASP A 252 4.45 0.10 -16.13
CA ASP A 252 4.73 1.30 -16.93
C ASP A 252 4.78 2.57 -16.10
N PHE A 253 4.11 2.58 -14.94
CA PHE A 253 4.11 3.68 -13.97
C PHE A 253 3.66 3.22 -12.58
N VAL A 254 4.01 4.01 -11.55
CA VAL A 254 3.60 3.75 -10.17
C VAL A 254 3.24 5.03 -9.42
N ILE A 255 2.16 4.99 -8.63
CA ILE A 255 1.66 6.13 -7.86
C ILE A 255 1.33 5.70 -6.42
N PRO A 256 2.32 5.71 -5.50
CA PRO A 256 2.05 5.53 -4.08
C PRO A 256 1.47 6.80 -3.47
N ILE A 257 0.34 6.67 -2.78
CA ILE A 257 -0.38 7.75 -2.10
C ILE A 257 -0.31 7.51 -0.59
N ILE A 258 0.22 8.48 0.16
CA ILE A 258 0.41 8.43 1.63
C ILE A 258 1.01 7.10 2.11
N ALA A 259 1.96 6.58 1.33
CA ALA A 259 2.55 5.26 1.54
C ALA A 259 3.60 5.30 2.64
N PRO A 260 3.52 4.43 3.67
CA PRO A 260 4.71 4.10 4.43
C PRO A 260 5.71 3.35 3.55
N VAL A 261 6.98 3.37 3.94
CA VAL A 261 8.09 2.78 3.16
C VAL A 261 9.02 1.91 4.02
N CYS A 262 8.79 1.91 5.34
CA CYS A 262 9.50 1.08 6.29
C CYS A 262 8.57 0.71 7.45
N PHE A 263 8.10 -0.54 7.48
CA PHE A 263 7.27 -1.01 8.60
C PHE A 263 8.05 -1.13 9.89
N GLY A 264 9.35 -1.44 9.85
CA GLY A 264 10.20 -1.40 11.03
C GLY A 264 10.27 -0.02 11.69
N ASP A 265 10.37 1.04 10.88
CA ASP A 265 10.32 2.41 11.41
C ASP A 265 8.97 2.74 12.05
N LEU A 266 7.86 2.37 11.39
CA LEU A 266 6.52 2.58 11.95
C LEU A 266 6.31 1.78 13.24
N ALA A 267 6.70 0.51 13.26
CA ALA A 267 6.56 -0.36 14.43
C ALA A 267 7.32 0.23 15.63
N HIS A 268 8.57 0.64 15.42
CA HIS A 268 9.38 1.31 16.44
C HIS A 268 8.71 2.60 16.93
N ARG A 269 8.23 3.47 16.03
CA ARG A 269 7.55 4.72 16.40
C ARG A 269 6.27 4.47 17.17
N PHE A 270 5.44 3.52 16.75
CA PHE A 270 4.21 3.18 17.46
C PHE A 270 4.49 2.58 18.84
N MET A 271 5.51 1.73 18.96
CA MET A 271 5.96 1.19 20.25
C MET A 271 6.46 2.31 21.18
N ALA A 272 7.32 3.20 20.70
CA ALA A 272 7.82 4.33 21.50
C ALA A 272 6.69 5.30 21.90
N ALA A 273 5.66 5.42 21.06
CA ALA A 273 4.48 6.25 21.28
C ALA A 273 3.41 5.61 22.18
N SER A 274 3.53 4.31 22.45
CA SER A 274 2.54 3.49 23.15
C SER A 274 2.53 3.77 24.64
N THR A 275 1.33 3.75 25.22
CA THR A 275 1.20 3.94 26.66
C THR A 275 1.75 2.79 27.48
N ARG A 276 1.80 1.57 26.89
CA ARG A 276 2.32 0.33 27.50
C ARG A 276 3.83 0.36 27.73
N TYR A 277 4.55 1.14 26.94
CA TYR A 277 6.02 1.26 26.99
C TYR A 277 6.48 2.56 27.66
N ARG A 278 5.60 3.35 28.28
CA ARG A 278 6.00 4.65 28.90
C ARG A 278 6.99 4.52 30.05
N SER A 279 7.05 3.37 30.73
CA SER A 279 7.94 3.10 31.88
C SER A 279 9.05 2.10 31.58
N ARG A 280 9.18 1.65 30.33
CA ARG A 280 10.20 0.68 29.90
C ARG A 280 10.80 1.18 28.58
N PRO A 281 12.13 1.21 28.40
CA PRO A 281 12.70 1.48 27.09
C PRO A 281 12.07 0.51 26.05
N ALA A 282 11.90 0.97 24.81
CA ALA A 282 11.35 0.16 23.74
C ALA A 282 12.06 -1.20 23.72
N ALA A 283 11.28 -2.28 23.69
CA ALA A 283 11.83 -3.61 23.96
C ALA A 283 12.83 -4.06 22.89
N LEU A 284 12.74 -3.49 21.69
CA LEU A 284 13.72 -3.61 20.61
C LEU A 284 14.13 -2.23 20.11
N ALA A 285 15.39 -2.11 19.68
CA ALA A 285 15.93 -0.94 19.01
C ALA A 285 15.29 -0.74 17.62
N ARG A 286 15.39 0.48 17.09
CA ARG A 286 14.88 0.83 15.75
C ARG A 286 15.51 -0.05 14.68
N GLU A 287 16.79 -0.33 14.80
CA GLU A 287 17.58 -1.11 13.86
C GLU A 287 17.14 -2.59 13.86
N GLU A 288 16.79 -3.15 15.02
CA GLU A 288 16.22 -4.50 15.13
C GLU A 288 14.88 -4.58 14.37
N PHE A 289 14.00 -3.60 14.55
CA PHE A 289 12.75 -3.53 13.79
C PHE A 289 12.97 -3.36 12.29
N GLN A 290 13.89 -2.48 11.89
CA GLN A 290 14.21 -2.30 10.47
C GLN A 290 14.73 -3.59 9.85
N ALA A 291 15.60 -4.35 10.56
CA ALA A 291 16.08 -5.64 10.10
C ALA A 291 14.94 -6.66 9.94
N ALA A 292 14.03 -6.75 10.92
CA ALA A 292 12.92 -7.70 10.93
C ALA A 292 11.97 -7.57 9.72
N TYR A 293 11.76 -6.35 9.22
CA TYR A 293 10.87 -6.06 8.09
C TYR A 293 11.63 -5.68 6.80
N ARG A 294 12.97 -5.79 6.77
CA ARG A 294 13.80 -5.34 5.64
C ARG A 294 13.46 -6.07 4.35
N VAL A 295 13.11 -7.36 4.44
CA VAL A 295 12.80 -8.23 3.28
C VAL A 295 11.64 -7.72 2.43
N HIS A 296 10.81 -6.82 2.93
CA HIS A 296 9.72 -6.25 2.14
C HIS A 296 9.66 -4.73 2.23
N SER A 297 10.73 -4.06 2.70
CA SER A 297 10.80 -2.59 2.69
C SER A 297 11.00 -2.08 1.26
N PRO A 298 10.16 -1.14 0.77
CA PRO A 298 10.42 -0.46 -0.50
C PRO A 298 11.81 0.18 -0.61
N LEU A 299 12.42 0.57 0.51
CA LEU A 299 13.78 1.15 0.55
C LEU A 299 14.89 0.11 0.34
N THR A 300 14.56 -1.18 0.31
CA THR A 300 15.52 -2.26 0.06
C THR A 300 15.80 -2.45 -1.43
N TYR A 301 14.87 -2.04 -2.30
CA TYR A 301 14.90 -2.36 -3.73
C TYR A 301 14.97 -1.08 -4.55
N GLU A 302 15.91 -1.01 -5.49
CA GLU A 302 16.00 0.11 -6.42
C GLU A 302 14.78 0.15 -7.34
N LEU A 303 14.36 1.35 -7.74
CA LEU A 303 13.25 1.53 -8.67
C LEU A 303 13.60 0.90 -10.03
N ARG A 304 12.75 -0.01 -10.52
CA ARG A 304 12.91 -0.69 -11.82
C ARG A 304 12.30 0.07 -12.99
N LEU A 305 11.72 1.22 -12.70
CA LEU A 305 11.17 2.16 -13.67
C LEU A 305 12.07 3.37 -13.77
N SER A 306 12.02 4.05 -14.91
CA SER A 306 12.62 5.39 -15.00
C SER A 306 11.91 6.32 -13.99
N PRO A 307 12.64 7.19 -13.25
CA PRO A 307 12.04 8.06 -12.22
C PRO A 307 10.89 8.95 -12.71
N ASP A 308 10.87 9.32 -13.99
CA ASP A 308 9.79 10.09 -14.61
C ASP A 308 8.47 9.32 -14.73
N ARG A 309 8.47 8.00 -14.49
CA ARG A 309 7.31 7.10 -14.45
C ARG A 309 6.82 6.82 -13.03
N ALA A 310 7.37 7.49 -12.02
CA ALA A 310 6.91 7.41 -10.64
C ALA A 310 6.38 8.78 -10.16
N LEU A 311 5.25 8.76 -9.45
CA LEU A 311 4.70 9.94 -8.76
C LEU A 311 4.37 9.58 -7.31
N ILE A 312 5.10 10.17 -6.37
CA ILE A 312 4.79 10.07 -4.94
C ILE A 312 3.75 11.12 -4.57
N VAL A 313 2.64 10.71 -3.96
CA VAL A 313 1.62 11.64 -3.43
C VAL A 313 1.65 11.60 -1.91
N ALA A 314 2.06 12.70 -1.28
CA ALA A 314 2.29 12.80 0.15
C ALA A 314 1.34 13.81 0.82
N GLY A 315 0.91 13.53 2.06
CA GLY A 315 0.05 14.41 2.84
C GLY A 315 0.87 15.24 3.84
N LEU A 316 0.74 16.57 3.80
CA LEU A 316 1.45 17.47 4.72
C LEU A 316 1.01 17.32 6.19
N GLY A 317 -0.26 16.94 6.40
CA GLY A 317 -0.86 16.75 7.73
C GLY A 317 -0.89 15.28 8.16
N ASP A 318 -0.18 14.39 7.46
CA ASP A 318 -0.14 12.98 7.82
C ASP A 318 0.60 12.80 9.16
N ARG A 319 -0.06 12.14 10.10
CA ARG A 319 0.51 11.80 11.42
C ARG A 319 0.58 10.30 11.67
N ILE A 320 0.23 9.50 10.68
CA ILE A 320 0.39 8.04 10.69
C ILE A 320 1.67 7.70 9.95
N VAL A 321 1.81 8.24 8.73
CA VAL A 321 3.03 8.14 7.95
C VAL A 321 3.81 9.45 8.13
N PRO A 322 4.99 9.41 8.78
CA PRO A 322 5.79 10.60 9.00
C PRO A 322 6.29 11.15 7.65
N ALA A 323 6.46 12.47 7.53
CA ALA A 323 6.88 13.13 6.29
C ALA A 323 8.25 12.63 5.78
N GLU A 324 9.07 12.06 6.66
CA GLU A 324 10.33 11.41 6.32
C GLU A 324 10.13 10.22 5.37
N HIS A 325 9.03 9.46 5.45
CA HIS A 325 8.80 8.29 4.61
C HIS A 325 8.74 8.62 3.10
N PRO A 326 7.85 9.52 2.63
CA PRO A 326 7.85 9.90 1.22
C PRO A 326 9.14 10.61 0.79
N GLN A 327 9.83 11.31 1.70
CA GLN A 327 11.14 11.91 1.40
C GLN A 327 12.24 10.86 1.21
N TRP A 328 12.28 9.82 2.06
CA TRP A 328 13.24 8.72 1.93
C TRP A 328 13.01 7.97 0.63
N LEU A 329 11.75 7.69 0.27
CA LEU A 329 11.43 7.04 -1.00
C LEU A 329 11.79 7.90 -2.20
N TRP A 330 11.51 9.20 -2.13
CA TRP A 330 11.88 10.15 -3.17
C TRP A 330 13.39 10.17 -3.41
N ALA A 331 14.20 10.26 -2.35
CA ALA A 331 15.66 10.22 -2.46
C ALA A 331 16.14 8.86 -2.98
N HIS A 332 15.60 7.76 -2.44
CA HIS A 332 15.96 6.39 -2.82
C HIS A 332 15.64 6.06 -4.28
N TRP A 333 14.55 6.62 -4.81
CA TRP A 333 14.14 6.43 -6.21
C TRP A 333 14.80 7.41 -7.19
N GLY A 334 15.78 8.20 -6.76
CA GLY A 334 16.46 9.14 -7.64
C GLY A 334 15.63 10.37 -7.99
N GLU A 335 14.91 10.91 -7.00
CA GLU A 335 14.16 12.17 -7.08
C GLU A 335 13.02 12.20 -8.12
N PRO A 336 12.10 11.21 -8.13
CA PRO A 336 10.94 11.22 -9.03
C PRO A 336 9.97 12.36 -8.70
N GLY A 337 8.87 12.47 -9.44
CA GLY A 337 7.82 13.44 -9.11
C GLY A 337 7.28 13.22 -7.69
N ILE A 338 7.15 14.31 -6.90
CA ILE A 338 6.48 14.28 -5.59
C ILE A 338 5.46 15.42 -5.50
N TYR A 339 4.23 15.09 -5.11
CA TYR A 339 3.16 16.06 -4.87
C TYR A 339 2.72 16.03 -3.41
N TRP A 340 2.73 17.21 -2.77
CA TRP A 340 2.31 17.40 -1.39
C TRP A 340 0.93 18.05 -1.33
N PHE A 341 -0.07 17.37 -0.74
CA PHE A 341 -1.40 17.94 -0.53
C PHE A 341 -1.63 18.34 0.92
N ALA A 342 -2.45 19.37 1.11
CA ALA A 342 -2.93 19.80 2.43
C ALA A 342 -4.04 18.85 2.91
N GLY A 343 -3.68 17.77 3.60
CA GLY A 343 -4.60 16.83 4.22
C GLY A 343 -3.91 15.81 5.13
N SER A 344 -4.70 15.01 5.84
CA SER A 344 -4.23 13.99 6.78
C SER A 344 -4.45 12.57 6.23
N HIS A 345 -3.88 11.55 6.89
CA HIS A 345 -3.96 10.14 6.46
C HIS A 345 -5.40 9.61 6.31
N VAL A 346 -6.31 10.15 7.11
CA VAL A 346 -7.71 9.70 7.26
C VAL A 346 -8.73 10.71 6.73
N ALA A 347 -8.30 11.94 6.48
CA ALA A 347 -9.09 12.98 5.85
C ALA A 347 -8.27 13.62 4.71
N PRO A 348 -8.17 12.96 3.54
CA PRO A 348 -7.53 13.54 2.37
C PRO A 348 -8.41 14.64 1.80
N PHE A 349 -8.32 15.84 2.37
CA PHE A 349 -8.89 17.03 1.76
C PHE A 349 -8.25 17.27 0.39
N GLY A 350 -9.04 17.72 -0.58
CA GLY A 350 -8.53 18.06 -1.90
C GLY A 350 -8.35 16.87 -2.85
N ARG A 351 -9.12 15.78 -2.71
CA ARG A 351 -9.15 14.64 -3.67
C ARG A 351 -9.17 15.08 -5.13
N LYS A 352 -9.97 16.10 -5.48
CA LYS A 352 -10.01 16.66 -6.85
C LYS A 352 -8.65 17.22 -7.32
N LYS A 353 -7.90 17.88 -6.42
CA LYS A 353 -6.56 18.39 -6.72
C LYS A 353 -5.55 17.25 -6.83
N VAL A 354 -5.59 16.29 -5.90
CA VAL A 354 -4.78 15.07 -5.97
C VAL A 354 -4.98 14.36 -7.30
N PHE A 355 -6.24 14.13 -7.70
CA PHE A 355 -6.54 13.51 -8.98
C PHE A 355 -6.08 14.36 -10.17
N ALA A 356 -6.22 15.69 -10.11
CA ALA A 356 -5.76 16.57 -11.17
C ALA A 356 -4.24 16.48 -11.39
N GLU A 357 -3.46 16.40 -10.32
CA GLU A 357 -2.00 16.22 -10.38
C GLU A 357 -1.62 14.84 -10.92
N ILE A 358 -2.30 13.79 -10.45
CA ILE A 358 -2.12 12.43 -10.99
C ILE A 358 -2.43 12.40 -12.49
N ARG A 359 -3.54 13.01 -12.92
CA ARG A 359 -3.91 13.09 -14.34
C ARG A 359 -2.89 13.89 -15.14
N ALA A 360 -2.36 14.99 -14.60
CA ALA A 360 -1.32 15.76 -15.26
C ALA A 360 -0.02 14.94 -15.41
N PHE A 361 0.33 14.13 -14.42
CA PHE A 361 1.43 13.17 -14.50
C PHE A 361 1.19 12.11 -15.57
N LEU A 362 0.04 11.44 -15.58
CA LEU A 362 -0.30 10.41 -16.57
C LEU A 362 -0.30 10.99 -18.00
N ALA A 363 -0.84 12.19 -18.19
CA ALA A 363 -0.81 12.88 -19.48
C ALA A 363 0.62 13.17 -19.98
N ARG A 364 1.59 13.46 -19.09
CA ARG A 364 3.01 13.60 -19.47
C ARG A 364 3.63 12.29 -19.97
N LEU A 365 3.09 11.15 -19.54
CA LEU A 365 3.46 9.82 -20.05
C LEU A 365 2.75 9.46 -21.36
N GLY A 366 1.87 10.34 -21.87
CA GLY A 366 1.06 10.07 -23.06
C GLY A 366 -0.13 9.14 -22.80
N LEU A 367 -0.59 9.06 -21.54
CA LEU A 367 -1.70 8.20 -21.09
C LEU A 367 -3.00 8.97 -20.89
#